data_AF-A0A9P5E8D5-F1
#
_entry.id   AF-A0A9P5E8D5-F1
#
_cell.length_a   1.000
_cell.length_b   1.000
_cell.length_c   1.000
_cell.angle_alpha   90.00
_cell.angle_beta   90.00
_cell.angle_gamma   90.00
#
_symmetry.space_group_name_H-M   'P 1'
#
loop_
_entity.id
_entity.type
_entity.pdbx_description
1 polymer ?
#
loop_
_entity_poly.entity_id
_entity_poly.type
_entity_poly.pdbx_seq_one_letter_code
_entity_poly.pdbx_strand_id
1 'polypeptide(L)' 'MADTHTYEFNITMSCGGCSGVESYDVSLENQTAKVVTALPYDTVLQKIAKTGKKVNSGKADGVDQSVEVAA' A
#
# COMPACT_ATOMS: atom_id res chain seq x y z
N MET A 1 14.58 3.68 21.79
CA MET A 1 13.51 2.95 21.10
C MET A 1 13.52 3.36 19.63
N ALA A 2 13.27 2.45 18.69
CA ALA A 2 13.10 2.85 17.30
C ALA A 2 11.65 3.30 17.12
N ASP A 3 11.43 4.56 16.77
CA ASP A 3 10.12 5.11 16.44
C ASP A 3 9.64 4.49 15.12
N THR A 4 8.95 3.36 15.20
CA THR A 4 8.32 2.71 14.06
C THR A 4 6.92 3.25 13.87
N HIS A 5 6.59 3.61 12.64
CA HIS A 5 5.28 4.06 12.21
C HIS A 5 4.50 2.93 11.57
N THR A 6 3.18 2.99 11.69
CA THR A 6 2.24 2.10 10.99
C THR A 6 1.56 2.85 9.87
N TYR A 7 1.78 2.40 8.64
CA TYR A 7 1.17 2.94 7.45
C TYR A 7 0.14 1.96 6.88
N GLU A 8 -0.96 2.47 6.37
CA GLU A 8 -1.99 1.68 5.69
C GLU A 8 -2.26 2.30 4.33
N PHE A 9 -2.22 1.49 3.27
CA PHE A 9 -2.38 1.96 1.90
C PHE A 9 -3.47 1.16 1.21
N ASN A 10 -4.50 1.81 0.70
CA ASN A 10 -5.43 1.18 -0.21
C ASN A 10 -4.81 1.18 -1.62
N ILE A 11 -4.61 -0.01 -2.20
CA ILE A 11 -3.92 -0.25 -3.47
C ILE A 11 -4.78 -1.05 -4.44
N THR A 12 -5.16 -0.46 -5.56
CA THR A 12 -5.77 -1.24 -6.65
C THR A 12 -4.67 -1.97 -7.41
N MET A 13 -4.76 -3.31 -7.43
CA MET A 13 -3.94 -4.10 -8.35
C MET A 13 -4.49 -3.92 -9.77
N SER A 14 -3.71 -3.26 -10.61
CA SER A 14 -3.93 -3.16 -12.05
C SER A 14 -3.65 -4.51 -12.72
N CYS A 15 -4.44 -5.55 -12.46
CA CYS A 15 -4.29 -6.81 -13.18
C CYS A 15 -5.62 -7.26 -13.80
N GLY A 16 -5.86 -6.78 -15.02
CA GLY A 16 -6.82 -7.36 -15.95
C GLY A 16 -6.33 -8.69 -16.53
N GLY A 17 -6.04 -9.68 -15.68
CA GLY A 17 -5.63 -11.00 -16.16
C GLY A 17 -5.08 -11.91 -15.08
N CYS A 18 -5.95 -12.65 -14.39
CA CYS A 18 -5.56 -13.90 -13.75
C CYS A 18 -6.57 -14.98 -14.13
N SER A 19 -6.41 -15.50 -15.34
CA SER A 19 -7.09 -16.73 -15.75
C SER A 19 -6.40 -17.91 -15.07
N GLY A 20 -7.11 -18.56 -14.14
CA GLY A 20 -6.83 -19.94 -13.72
C GLY A 20 -6.17 -20.15 -12.35
N VAL A 21 -6.82 -19.77 -11.24
CA VAL A 21 -6.43 -20.31 -9.92
C VAL A 21 -7.62 -20.51 -8.97
N GLU A 22 -7.74 -21.73 -8.45
CA GLU A 22 -8.75 -22.22 -7.52
C GLU A 22 -8.32 -21.95 -6.06
N SER A 23 -8.57 -20.71 -5.59
CA SER A 23 -8.42 -20.21 -4.20
C SER A 23 -7.01 -19.89 -3.66
N TYR A 24 -6.86 -18.65 -3.17
CA TYR A 24 -5.77 -18.17 -2.31
C TYR A 24 -6.33 -17.23 -1.24
N ASP A 25 -6.01 -17.48 0.02
CA ASP A 25 -6.29 -16.57 1.14
C ASP A 25 -5.16 -15.53 1.26
N VAL A 26 -5.08 -14.65 0.26
CA VAL A 26 -4.62 -13.28 0.47
C VAL A 26 -5.91 -12.50 0.71
N SER A 27 -5.97 -11.59 1.69
CA SER A 27 -7.11 -10.67 1.83
C SER A 27 -7.15 -9.67 0.65
N LEU A 28 -7.36 -10.21 -0.55
CA LEU A 28 -7.62 -9.59 -1.84
C LEU A 28 -9.00 -8.91 -1.84
N GLU A 29 -9.82 -9.14 -0.81
CA GLU A 29 -11.14 -8.56 -0.64
C GLU A 29 -11.11 -7.03 -0.47
N ASN A 30 -10.14 -6.47 0.28
CA ASN A 30 -10.15 -5.05 0.63
C ASN A 30 -9.06 -4.22 -0.04
N GLN A 31 -8.14 -4.84 -0.80
CA GLN A 31 -7.10 -4.12 -1.53
C GLN A 31 -6.27 -3.18 -0.62
N THR A 32 -5.88 -3.64 0.58
CA THR A 32 -5.17 -2.80 1.58
C THR A 32 -3.81 -3.41 1.95
N ALA A 33 -2.78 -2.57 2.00
CA ALA A 33 -1.41 -2.92 2.41
C ALA A 33 -1.03 -2.17 3.69
N LYS A 34 -0.79 -2.90 4.78
CA LYS A 34 -0.31 -2.34 6.05
C LYS A 34 1.20 -2.54 6.17
N VAL A 35 1.93 -1.47 6.45
CA VAL A 35 3.40 -1.42 6.51
C VAL A 35 3.82 -0.86 7.87
N VAL A 36 4.65 -1.58 8.62
CA VAL A 36 5.24 -1.07 9.86
C VAL A 36 6.73 -0.85 9.65
N THR A 37 7.21 0.39 9.78
CA THR A 37 8.60 0.73 9.49
C THR A 37 9.05 2.02 10.18
N ALA A 38 10.35 2.16 10.40
CA ALA A 38 10.97 3.43 10.83
C ALA A 38 11.26 4.39 9.65
N LEU A 39 10.97 3.97 8.41
CA LEU A 39 11.13 4.82 7.23
C LEU A 39 10.01 5.88 7.16
N PRO A 40 10.30 7.06 6.58
CA PRO A 40 9.28 8.09 6.40
C PRO A 40 8.21 7.64 5.40
N TYR A 41 6.97 8.11 5.62
CA TYR A 41 5.79 7.78 4.82
C TYR A 41 6.02 7.93 3.31
N ASP A 42 6.60 9.05 2.88
CA ASP A 42 6.88 9.33 1.46
C ASP A 42 7.77 8.26 0.82
N THR A 43 8.81 7.80 1.52
CA THR A 43 9.69 6.72 1.04
C THR A 43 8.94 5.42 0.85
N VAL A 44 7.99 5.12 1.73
CA VAL A 44 7.15 3.92 1.62
C VAL A 44 6.18 4.06 0.46
N LEU A 45 5.49 5.20 0.35
CA LEU A 45 4.57 5.50 -0.75
C LEU A 45 5.27 5.41 -2.11
N GLN A 46 6.44 6.02 -2.27
CA GLN A 46 7.27 5.94 -3.48
C GLN A 46 7.63 4.50 -3.83
N LYS A 47 8.04 3.69 -2.84
CA LYS A 47 8.34 2.27 -3.06
C LYS A 47 7.12 1.51 -3.54
N ILE A 48 5.94 1.75 -2.96
CA ILE A 48 4.68 1.13 -3.37
C ILE A 48 4.31 1.56 -4.80
N ALA A 49 4.39 2.85 -5.12
CA ALA A 49 4.10 3.38 -6.45
C ALA A 49 5.01 2.77 -7.53
N LYS A 50 6.30 2.57 -7.23
CA LYS A 50 7.27 1.89 -8.12
C LYS A 50 6.93 0.44 -8.44
N THR A 51 6.06 -0.21 -7.67
CA THR A 51 5.58 -1.57 -7.98
C THR A 51 4.49 -1.59 -9.05
N GLY A 52 4.10 -0.43 -9.60
CA GLY A 52 3.03 -0.30 -10.59
C GLY A 52 1.62 -0.43 -10.00
N LYS A 53 1.51 -0.40 -8.67
CA LYS A 53 0.23 -0.40 -7.95
C LYS A 53 -0.31 1.01 -7.85
N LYS A 54 -1.59 1.18 -8.15
CA LYS A 54 -2.28 2.45 -7.93
C LYS A 54 -2.64 2.57 -6.45
N VAL A 55 -2.09 3.56 -5.76
CA VAL A 55 -2.48 3.89 -4.38
C VAL A 55 -3.69 4.81 -4.42
N ASN A 56 -4.81 4.40 -3.83
CA ASN A 56 -6.05 5.20 -3.79
C ASN A 56 -6.11 6.09 -2.55
N SER A 57 -5.62 5.58 -1.42
CA SER A 57 -5.55 6.31 -0.15
C SER A 57 -4.41 5.76 0.71
N GLY A 58 -3.91 6.58 1.62
CA GLY A 58 -2.93 6.16 2.58
C GLY A 58 -3.10 6.85 3.92
N LYS A 59 -2.81 6.14 5.00
CA LYS A 59 -2.86 6.62 6.38
C LYS A 59 -1.53 6.37 7.06
N ALA A 60 -1.10 7.31 7.88
CA ALA A 60 0.04 7.18 8.78
C ALA A 60 -0.41 7.28 10.24
N ASP A 61 -0.18 6.21 10.99
CA ASP A 61 -0.57 6.07 12.40
C ASP A 61 -2.05 6.41 12.65
N GLY A 62 -2.91 6.06 11.68
CA GLY A 62 -4.34 6.32 11.71
C GLY A 62 -4.77 7.67 11.12
N VAL A 63 -3.82 8.53 10.72
CA VAL A 63 -4.07 9.85 10.13
C VAL A 63 -4.00 9.77 8.61
N ASP A 64 -5.01 10.27 7.89
CA ASP A 64 -4.99 10.35 6.43
C ASP A 64 -3.82 11.18 5.90
N GLN A 65 -3.19 10.70 4.83
CA GLN A 65 -2.05 11.31 4.16
C GLN A 65 -2.28 11.38 2.65
N SER A 66 -1.68 12.38 2.00
CA SER A 66 -1.70 12.49 0.54
C SER A 66 -0.99 11.30 -0.11
N VAL A 67 -1.59 10.76 -1.17
CA VAL A 67 -1.01 9.68 -2.01
C VAL A 67 -0.33 10.23 -3.26
N GLU A 68 -0.07 11.53 -3.28
CA GLU A 68 0.55 12.25 -4.38
C GLU A 68 2.04 11.96 -4.39
N VAL A 69 2.45 11.14 -5.34
CA VAL A 69 3.87 10.82 -5.55
C VAL A 69 4.42 11.96 -6.39
N ALA A 70 5.21 12.86 -5.77
CA ALA A 70 5.97 13.85 -6.54
C ALA A 70 6.87 13.09 -7.54
N ALA A 71 6.67 13.39 -8.83
CA ALA A 71 7.37 12.77 -9.94
C ALA A 71 8.85 13.16 -9.99
#